data_AF-A0A932D2T3-F1
#
_entry.id   AF-A0A932D2T3-F1
#
_cell.length_a   1.000
_cell.length_b   1.000
_cell.length_c   1.000
_cell.angle_alpha   90.00
_cell.angle_beta   90.00
_cell.angle_gamma   90.00
#
_symmetry.space_group_name_H-M   'P 1'
#
loop_
_entity.id
_entity.type
_entity.pdbx_description
1 polymer ?
#
loop_
_entity_poly.entity_id
_entity_poly.type
_entity_poly.pdbx_seq_one_letter_code
_entity_poly.pdbx_strand_id
1 'polypeptide(L)' 'MFGLSPMKILLLLLIVVILFGAKRIPRLAGDLGKGFRSFGKAVRGEDEDKDKSSDDKSGDDRP' A
#
# COMPACT_ATOMS: atom_id res chain seq x y z
N MET A 1 11.84 -21.62 14.67
CA MET A 1 10.97 -21.09 15.74
C MET A 1 10.41 -19.73 15.31
N PHE A 2 9.30 -19.67 14.59
CA PHE A 2 8.54 -18.43 14.36
C PHE A 2 7.06 -18.79 14.24
N GLY A 3 6.46 -19.06 15.41
CA GLY A 3 5.05 -19.47 15.58
C GLY A 3 4.08 -18.30 15.55
N LEU A 4 4.28 -17.35 14.65
CA LEU A 4 3.26 -16.34 14.35
C LEU A 4 2.30 -16.97 13.35
N SER A 5 1.29 -17.66 13.90
CA SER A 5 0.19 -18.19 13.10
C SER A 5 -0.39 -17.05 12.24
N PRO A 6 -0.56 -17.24 10.91
CA PRO A 6 -1.13 -16.24 10.02
C PRO A 6 -2.46 -15.66 10.54
N MET A 7 -3.20 -16.46 11.31
CA MET A 7 -4.44 -16.05 11.98
C MET A 7 -4.23 -14.88 12.97
N LYS A 8 -3.12 -14.88 13.73
CA LYS A 8 -2.81 -13.80 14.68
C LYS A 8 -2.46 -12.50 13.96
N ILE A 9 -1.74 -12.60 12.85
CA ILE A 9 -1.37 -11.44 12.02
C ILE A 9 -2.64 -10.82 11.42
N LEU A 10 -3.58 -11.65 10.95
CA LEU A 10 -4.86 -11.18 10.42
C LEU A 10 -5.71 -10.47 11.49
N LEU A 11 -5.78 -11.02 12.71
CA LEU A 11 -6.49 -10.39 13.82
C LEU A 11 -5.88 -9.03 14.20
N LEU A 12 -4.54 -8.94 14.23
CA LEU A 12 -3.85 -7.68 14.50
C LEU A 12 -4.10 -6.65 13.39
N LEU A 13 -4.03 -7.09 12.12
CA LEU A 13 -4.34 -6.24 10.95
C LEU A 13 -5.76 -5.68 11.04
N LEU A 14 -6.73 -6.48 11.46
CA LEU A 14 -8.12 -6.05 11.62
C LEU A 14 -8.24 -4.91 12.65
N ILE A 15 -7.58 -5.03 13.80
CA ILE A 15 -7.56 -3.97 14.83
C ILE A 15 -6.93 -2.69 14.26
N VAL A 16 -5.81 -2.79 13.56
CA VAL A 16 -5.14 -1.64 12.93
C VAL A 16 -6.07 -0.97 11.89
N VAL A 17 -6.77 -1.76 11.07
CA VAL A 17 -7.73 -1.24 10.08
C VAL A 17 -8.89 -0.50 10.77
N ILE A 18 -9.36 -0.96 11.93
CA ILE A 18 -10.43 -0.27 12.68
C ILE A 18 -9.91 1.05 13.26
N LEU A 19 -8.70 1.07 13.82
CA LEU A 19 -8.12 2.28 14.43
C LEU A 19 -7.78 3.37 13.40
N PHE A 20 -7.17 2.98 12.28
CA PHE A 20 -6.74 3.92 11.25
C PHE A 20 -7.81 4.14 10.16
N GLY A 21 -8.74 3.20 10.01
CA GLY A 21 -9.76 3.20 8.96
C GLY A 21 -9.25 2.60 7.64
N ALA A 22 -10.12 1.83 6.97
CA ALA A 22 -9.81 1.14 5.71
C ALA A 22 -9.37 2.07 4.57
N LYS A 23 -9.72 3.36 4.61
CA LYS A 23 -9.33 4.35 3.59
C LYS A 23 -7.94 4.96 3.82
N ARG A 24 -7.43 4.96 5.06
CA ARG A 24 -6.12 5.59 5.39
C ARG A 24 -4.94 4.71 4.99
N ILE A 25 -5.04 3.40 5.20
CA ILE A 25 -3.97 2.44 4.87
C ILE A 25 -3.61 2.45 3.37
N PRO A 26 -4.54 2.31 2.41
CA PRO A 26 -4.19 2.30 0.99
C PRO A 26 -3.67 3.66 0.51
N ARG A 27 -4.16 4.77 1.09
CA ARG A 27 -3.66 6.12 0.77
C ARG A 27 -2.20 6.27 1.20
N LEU A 28 -1.88 5.91 2.45
CA LEU A 28 -0.51 5.95 2.96
C LEU A 28 0.40 4.98 2.21
N ALA A 29 -0.07 3.77 1.91
CA ALA A 29 0.68 2.78 1.14
C ALA A 29 0.95 3.24 -0.31
N GLY A 30 0.03 3.96 -0.94
CA GLY A 30 0.23 4.56 -2.26
C GLY A 30 1.36 5.60 -2.26
N ASP A 31 1.37 6.50 -1.29
CA ASP A 31 2.40 7.55 -1.17
C ASP A 31 3.76 6.97 -0.76
N LEU A 32 3.78 6.05 0.21
CA LEU A 32 4.98 5.31 0.62
C LEU A 32 5.52 4.44 -0.51
N GLY A 33 4.65 3.75 -1.26
CA GLY A 33 5.02 2.88 -2.36
C GLY A 33 5.67 3.65 -3.51
N LYS A 34 5.17 4.84 -3.84
CA LYS A 34 5.80 5.74 -4.82
C LYS A 34 7.20 6.17 -4.37
N GLY A 35 7.38 6.54 -3.10
CA GLY A 35 8.68 6.91 -2.53
C GLY A 35 9.68 5.74 -2.46
N PHE A 36 9.22 4.54 -2.10
CA PHE A 36 10.05 3.34 -2.14
C PHE A 36 10.45 2.97 -3.57
N ARG A 37 9.54 3.15 -4.55
CA ARG A 37 9.82 2.91 -5.97
C ARG A 37 10.87 3.89 -6.50
N SER A 38 10.76 5.17 -6.18
CA SER A 38 11.76 6.18 -6.59
C SER A 38 13.10 5.98 -5.89
N PHE A 39 13.10 5.60 -4.60
CA PHE A 39 14.31 5.23 -3.87
C PHE A 39 15.01 4.02 -4.50
N GLY A 40 14.26 2.97 -4.84
CA GLY A 40 14.79 1.79 -5.52
C GLY A 40 15.39 2.11 -6.89
N LYS A 41 14.74 2.98 -7.67
CA LYS A 41 15.27 3.45 -8.97
C LYS A 41 16.58 4.22 -8.82
N ALA A 42 16.64 5.16 -7.88
CA ALA A 42 17.85 5.95 -7.61
C ALA A 42 19.03 5.09 -7.15
N VAL A 43 18.77 4.05 -6.34
CA VAL A 43 19.81 3.13 -5.85
C VAL A 43 20.30 2.16 -6.94
N ARG A 44 19.42 1.74 -7.86
CA ARG A 44 19.78 0.83 -8.96
C ARG A 44 20.40 1.52 -10.18
N GLY A 45 20.31 2.85 -10.29
CA GLY A 45 20.81 3.59 -11.45
C GLY A 45 20.08 3.26 -12.76
N GLU A 46 18.87 2.69 -12.69
CA GLU A 46 18.03 2.40 -13.85
C GLU A 46 17.09 3.59 -14.12
N ASP A 47 17.44 4.41 -15.11
CA ASP A 47 16.56 5.40 -15.75
C ASP A 47 15.52 4.73 -16.65
N GLU A 48 14.82 3.69 -16.16
CA GLU A 48 13.66 3.15 -16.87
C GLU A 48 12.37 3.81 -16.40
N ASP A 49 11.96 4.79 -17.20
CA ASP A 49 10.59 5.25 -17.36
C ASP A 49 9.68 4.09 -17.80
N LYS A 50 9.11 3.42 -16.80
CA LYS A 50 7.87 2.68 -16.96
C LYS A 50 6.89 3.15 -15.89
N ASP A 51 6.33 4.33 -16.14
CA ASP A 51 5.06 4.72 -15.54
C ASP A 51 3.96 3.97 -16.31
N LYS A 52 3.69 2.73 -15.88
CA LYS A 52 2.55 1.95 -16.36
C LYS A 52 1.73 1.50 -15.17
N SER A 53 0.46 1.89 -15.23
CA SER A 53 -0.68 1.39 -14.48
C SER A 53 -0.66 1.75 -13.00
N SER A 54 -1.76 2.13 -12.37
CA SER A 54 -3.21 2.14 -12.64
C SER A 54 -3.79 2.65 -11.30
N ASP A 55 -4.98 3.17 -11.09
CA ASP A 55 -6.21 3.53 -11.81
C ASP A 55 -6.91 4.43 -10.77
N ASP A 56 -7.46 5.57 -11.16
CA ASP A 56 -8.88 5.73 -11.46
C ASP A 56 -9.83 5.34 -10.30
N LYS A 57 -10.49 6.38 -9.81
CA LYS A 57 -11.86 6.44 -9.26
C LYS A 57 -12.35 5.28 -8.38
N SER A 58 -12.63 5.59 -7.11
CA SER A 58 -13.97 5.29 -6.56
C SER A 58 -14.27 6.11 -5.30
N GLY A 59 -15.40 6.80 -5.35
CA GLY A 59 -15.98 7.68 -4.35
C GLY A 59 -16.90 8.65 -5.10
N ASP A 60 -18.02 8.15 -5.63
CA ASP A 60 -19.36 8.47 -5.11
C ASP A 60 -19.81 9.79 -5.78
N ASP A 61 -20.74 9.81 -6.74
CA ASP A 61 -22.16 9.50 -6.56
C ASP A 61 -22.78 8.93 -7.86
N ARG A 62 -23.57 7.87 -7.69
CA ARG A 62 -24.57 7.35 -8.66
C ARG A 62 -25.85 8.20 -8.59
N PRO A 63 -26.87 8.04 -9.46
CA PRO A 63 -27.01 7.20 -10.66
C PRO A 63 -27.13 7.95 -11.98
#